data_AF-A0A8H7SMA9-F1
#
_entry.id   AF-A0A8H7SMA9-F1
#
_cell.length_a   1.000
_cell.length_b   1.000
_cell.length_c   1.000
_cell.angle_alpha   90.00
_cell.angle_beta   90.00
_cell.angle_gamma   90.00
#
_symmetry.space_group_name_H-M   'P 1'
#
loop_
_entity.id
_entity.type
_entity.pdbx_description
1 polymer ?
#
loop_
_entity_poly.entity_id
_entity_poly.type
_entity_poly.pdbx_seq_one_letter_code
_entity_poly.pdbx_strand_id
1 'polypeptide(L)'
;MHFTLLILTLVFLFGAQASQISFKSTSYQQEEGLIKDTVQAHYESIIDDILSQHNEGILTELSFVIKDPQQMYSVMKPQVDLLFDHTNTIQDVCVAQMPGMIANHIHELSNQIYSSVESVVSDKWNQKDGYYRDIIVSAIDKGLWEQDILDELIHELEILNMDITDAIVSTLDRFNMLQKLKVSLNQCQVMFDENIKPVDTLSTLTETLWNAVLVSLSLSNPNIEPKKSGFMGKYVFDLRADIQSEMYSRVYELSRSIFEDLAFST
;
A
#
# COMPACT_ATOMS: atom_id res chain seq x y z
N MET A 1 63.02 16.34 31.97
CA MET A 1 62.03 17.33 31.49
C MET A 1 61.55 17.10 30.06
N HIS A 2 62.26 16.35 29.21
CA HIS A 2 61.80 16.12 27.82
C HIS A 2 60.76 15.01 27.66
N PHE A 3 60.70 14.04 28.59
CA PHE A 3 59.75 12.92 28.50
C PHE A 3 58.30 13.33 28.75
N THR A 4 58.06 14.28 29.66
CA THR A 4 56.73 14.81 29.96
C THR A 4 56.14 15.64 28.82
N LEU A 5 56.97 16.35 28.05
CA LEU A 5 56.51 17.14 26.89
C LEU A 5 56.05 16.23 25.74
N LEU A 6 56.72 15.09 25.55
CA LEU A 6 56.48 14.14 24.47
C LEU A 6 55.20 13.32 24.69
N ILE A 7 54.87 13.00 25.95
CA ILE A 7 53.59 12.36 26.30
C ILE A 7 52.43 13.35 26.11
N LEU A 8 52.62 14.62 26.48
CA LEU A 8 51.56 15.63 26.36
C LEU A 8 51.19 15.92 24.88
N THR A 9 52.17 15.95 23.98
CA THR A 9 51.93 16.14 22.54
C THR A 9 51.27 14.92 21.90
N LEU A 10 51.62 13.70 22.30
CA LEU A 10 50.97 12.48 21.84
C LEU A 10 49.49 12.43 22.25
N VAL A 11 49.15 12.77 23.49
CA VAL A 11 47.75 12.79 23.96
C VAL A 11 46.93 13.85 23.22
N PHE A 12 47.51 15.01 22.90
CA PHE A 12 46.82 16.02 22.08
C PHE A 12 46.59 15.58 20.64
N LEU A 13 47.53 14.84 20.03
CA LEU A 13 47.38 14.30 18.67
C LEU A 13 46.29 13.22 18.61
N PHE A 14 46.23 12.30 19.57
CA PHE A 14 45.17 11.30 19.63
C PHE A 14 43.80 11.90 19.99
N GLY A 15 43.74 12.88 20.89
CA GLY A 15 42.52 13.60 21.23
C GLY A 15 41.97 14.39 20.03
N ALA A 16 42.83 15.06 19.27
CA ALA A 16 42.41 15.80 18.08
C ALA A 16 41.87 14.88 16.96
N GLN A 17 42.47 13.70 16.77
CA GLN A 17 41.97 12.72 15.79
C GLN A 17 40.65 12.08 16.23
N ALA A 18 40.49 11.76 17.52
CA ALA A 18 39.22 11.22 18.04
C ALA A 18 38.06 12.23 17.92
N SER A 19 38.32 13.52 18.13
CA SER A 19 37.33 14.59 17.93
C SER A 19 36.92 14.76 16.47
N GLN A 20 37.85 14.58 15.53
CA GLN A 20 37.57 14.67 14.09
C GLN A 20 36.78 13.46 13.55
N ILE A 21 37.02 12.26 14.09
CA ILE A 21 36.23 11.06 13.75
C ILE A 21 34.79 11.18 14.28
N SER A 22 34.62 11.74 15.48
CA SER A 22 33.30 11.97 16.07
C SER A 22 32.46 12.98 15.28
N PHE A 23 33.07 14.10 14.84
CA PHE A 23 32.37 15.11 14.03
C PHE A 23 31.96 14.61 12.63
N LYS A 24 32.79 13.79 11.97
CA LYS A 24 32.41 13.15 10.70
C LYS A 24 31.27 12.16 10.87
N SER A 25 31.22 11.39 11.97
CA SER A 25 30.13 10.42 12.17
C SER A 25 28.78 11.10 12.40
N THR A 26 28.77 12.26 13.08
CA THR A 26 27.52 12.96 13.40
C THR A 26 26.93 13.71 12.19
N SER A 27 27.75 14.28 11.29
CA SER A 27 27.20 14.87 10.06
C SER A 27 26.69 13.80 9.10
N TYR A 28 27.39 12.66 9.01
CA TYR A 28 26.98 11.53 8.18
C TYR A 28 25.64 10.93 8.65
N GLN A 29 25.45 10.75 9.95
CA GLN A 29 24.18 10.26 10.50
C GLN A 29 23.01 11.23 10.31
N GLN A 30 23.29 12.54 10.23
CA GLN A 30 22.27 13.55 10.00
C GLN A 30 21.87 13.65 8.52
N GLU A 31 22.82 13.50 7.60
CA GLU A 31 22.57 13.37 6.14
C GLU A 31 21.93 12.03 5.76
N GLU A 32 22.22 10.96 6.50
CA GLU A 32 21.59 9.64 6.34
C GLU A 32 20.09 9.66 6.66
N GLY A 33 19.71 10.40 7.71
CA GLY A 33 18.30 10.65 8.02
C GLY A 33 17.57 11.41 6.92
N LEU A 34 18.17 12.50 6.41
CA LEU A 34 17.52 13.40 5.44
C LEU A 34 17.15 12.71 4.12
N ILE A 35 18.04 11.89 3.56
CA ILE A 35 17.79 11.26 2.26
C ILE A 35 16.78 10.13 2.38
N LYS A 36 16.86 9.35 3.47
CA LYS A 36 15.84 8.34 3.76
C LYS A 36 14.46 9.00 3.89
N ASP A 37 14.38 10.15 4.53
CA ASP A 37 13.13 10.92 4.66
C ASP A 37 12.62 11.40 3.29
N THR A 38 13.50 11.84 2.37
CA THR A 38 13.12 12.15 0.98
C THR A 38 12.58 10.92 0.24
N VAL A 39 13.27 9.78 0.34
CA VAL A 39 12.84 8.52 -0.27
C VAL A 39 11.49 8.09 0.28
N GLN A 40 11.31 8.18 1.60
CA GLN A 40 10.04 7.88 2.26
C GLN A 40 8.93 8.81 1.77
N ALA A 41 9.16 10.13 1.76
CA ALA A 41 8.18 11.12 1.32
C ALA A 41 7.76 10.91 -0.14
N HIS A 42 8.69 10.49 -1.01
CA HIS A 42 8.38 10.12 -2.39
C HIS A 42 7.34 8.99 -2.45
N TYR A 43 7.58 7.89 -1.71
CA TYR A 43 6.65 6.76 -1.70
C TYR A 43 5.33 7.07 -0.98
N GLU A 44 5.37 7.82 0.11
CA GLU A 44 4.16 8.27 0.82
C GLU A 44 3.26 9.11 -0.10
N SER A 45 3.84 10.02 -0.89
CA SER A 45 3.10 10.84 -1.83
C SER A 45 2.39 10.00 -2.90
N ILE A 46 3.09 9.03 -3.50
CA ILE A 46 2.49 8.15 -4.53
C ILE A 46 1.34 7.33 -3.93
N ILE A 47 1.56 6.75 -2.76
CA ILE A 47 0.56 5.93 -2.10
C ILE A 47 -0.65 6.76 -1.65
N ASP A 48 -0.45 7.98 -1.16
CA ASP A 48 -1.54 8.89 -0.78
C ASP A 48 -2.40 9.26 -1.99
N ASP A 49 -1.78 9.65 -3.12
CA ASP A 49 -2.48 9.98 -4.36
C ASP A 49 -3.38 8.83 -4.83
N ILE A 50 -2.81 7.63 -4.90
CA ILE A 50 -3.51 6.42 -5.37
C ILE A 50 -4.65 6.06 -4.41
N LEU A 51 -4.37 5.98 -3.10
CA LEU A 51 -5.38 5.64 -2.10
C LEU A 51 -6.50 6.67 -2.11
N SER A 52 -6.19 7.96 -2.18
CA SER A 52 -7.17 9.05 -2.23
C SER A 52 -8.10 8.89 -3.43
N GLN A 53 -7.56 8.71 -4.63
CA GLN A 53 -8.33 8.54 -5.86
C GLN A 53 -9.27 7.31 -5.81
N HIS A 54 -8.74 6.16 -5.40
CA HIS A 54 -9.51 4.92 -5.33
C HIS A 54 -10.58 4.96 -4.23
N ASN A 55 -10.22 5.46 -3.04
CA ASN A 55 -11.13 5.59 -1.91
C ASN A 55 -12.26 6.56 -2.23
N GLU A 56 -11.95 7.73 -2.80
CA GLU A 56 -12.97 8.71 -3.19
C GLU A 56 -13.93 8.11 -4.23
N GLY A 57 -13.40 7.42 -5.24
CA GLY A 57 -14.21 6.80 -6.29
C GLY A 57 -15.24 5.81 -5.73
N ILE A 58 -14.77 4.83 -4.94
CA ILE A 58 -15.67 3.80 -4.40
C ILE A 58 -16.62 4.34 -3.32
N LEU A 59 -16.15 5.23 -2.43
CA LEU A 59 -17.00 5.81 -1.38
C LEU A 59 -18.09 6.71 -1.99
N THR A 60 -17.76 7.40 -3.09
CA THR A 60 -18.73 8.17 -3.85
C THR A 60 -19.79 7.26 -4.46
N GLU A 61 -19.39 6.16 -5.11
CA GLU A 61 -20.33 5.16 -5.65
C GLU A 61 -21.25 4.58 -4.56
N LEU A 62 -20.67 4.17 -3.42
CA LEU A 62 -21.44 3.68 -2.27
C LEU A 62 -22.44 4.73 -1.76
N SER A 63 -22.05 6.01 -1.72
CA SER A 63 -22.94 7.10 -1.29
C SER A 63 -24.15 7.28 -2.21
N PHE A 64 -24.02 6.98 -3.50
CA PHE A 64 -25.16 6.97 -4.43
C PHE A 64 -26.05 5.76 -4.20
N VAL A 65 -25.43 4.59 -4.06
CA VAL A 65 -26.12 3.30 -3.87
C VAL A 65 -26.97 3.29 -2.59
N ILE A 66 -26.51 3.92 -1.50
CA ILE A 66 -27.25 3.99 -0.23
C ILE A 66 -28.54 4.82 -0.32
N LYS A 67 -28.66 5.75 -1.27
CA LYS A 67 -29.82 6.67 -1.37
C LYS A 67 -31.11 5.96 -1.80
N ASP A 68 -31.00 4.86 -2.53
CA ASP A 68 -32.13 4.05 -2.97
C ASP A 68 -31.97 2.61 -2.46
N PRO A 69 -32.85 2.14 -1.56
CA PRO A 69 -32.82 0.77 -1.07
C PRO A 69 -32.84 -0.28 -2.19
N GLN A 70 -33.60 -0.07 -3.27
CA GLN A 70 -33.65 -1.05 -4.38
C GLN A 70 -32.30 -1.15 -5.08
N GLN A 71 -31.69 0.00 -5.38
CA GLN A 71 -30.35 0.06 -5.93
C GLN A 71 -29.32 -0.57 -4.99
N MET A 72 -29.39 -0.27 -3.69
CA MET A 72 -28.53 -0.87 -2.67
C MET A 72 -28.57 -2.39 -2.68
N TYR A 73 -29.77 -2.98 -2.62
CA TYR A 73 -29.90 -4.44 -2.68
C TYR A 73 -29.41 -5.00 -4.02
N SER A 74 -29.67 -4.32 -5.14
CA SER A 74 -29.23 -4.78 -6.47
C SER A 74 -27.71 -4.83 -6.62
N VAL A 75 -26.97 -3.98 -5.90
CA VAL A 75 -25.49 -3.95 -5.92
C VAL A 75 -24.90 -4.87 -4.85
N MET A 76 -25.45 -4.85 -3.64
CA MET A 76 -24.90 -5.59 -2.50
C MET A 76 -25.21 -7.08 -2.56
N LYS A 77 -26.41 -7.48 -2.99
CA LYS A 77 -26.81 -8.90 -2.99
C LYS A 77 -25.92 -9.77 -3.88
N PRO A 78 -25.59 -9.39 -5.13
CA PRO A 78 -24.63 -10.14 -5.94
C PRO A 78 -23.25 -10.27 -5.27
N GLN A 79 -22.80 -9.23 -4.56
CA GLN A 79 -21.53 -9.26 -3.83
C GLN A 79 -21.57 -10.28 -2.67
N VAL A 80 -22.69 -10.39 -1.95
CA VAL A 80 -22.90 -11.43 -0.93
C VAL A 80 -22.85 -12.81 -1.56
N ASP A 81 -23.60 -13.01 -2.64
CA ASP A 81 -23.71 -14.32 -3.29
C ASP A 81 -22.34 -14.81 -3.79
N LEU A 82 -21.49 -13.88 -4.26
CA LEU A 82 -20.09 -14.15 -4.61
C LEU A 82 -19.22 -14.49 -3.39
N LEU A 83 -19.37 -13.80 -2.26
CA LEU A 83 -18.58 -14.07 -1.04
C LEU A 83 -18.91 -15.42 -0.40
N PHE A 84 -20.16 -15.88 -0.56
CA PHE A 84 -20.69 -17.09 0.07
C PHE A 84 -20.93 -18.24 -0.93
N ASP A 85 -20.49 -18.12 -2.18
CA ASP A 85 -20.69 -19.12 -3.23
C ASP A 85 -22.16 -19.56 -3.36
N HIS A 86 -23.11 -18.65 -3.13
CA HIS A 86 -24.55 -18.90 -3.10
C HIS A 86 -25.01 -19.96 -2.07
N THR A 87 -24.16 -20.33 -1.12
CA THR A 87 -24.45 -21.41 -0.15
C THR A 87 -25.17 -20.93 1.11
N ASN A 88 -25.02 -19.64 1.46
CA ASN A 88 -25.61 -19.06 2.67
C ASN A 88 -26.57 -17.92 2.33
N THR A 89 -27.77 -17.97 2.90
CA THR A 89 -28.72 -16.85 2.88
C THR A 89 -28.42 -15.88 4.02
N ILE A 90 -27.81 -14.75 3.69
CA ILE A 90 -27.59 -13.64 4.63
C ILE A 90 -28.86 -12.80 4.76
N GLN A 91 -29.22 -12.43 6.00
CA GLN A 91 -30.36 -11.56 6.31
C GLN A 91 -30.22 -10.20 5.64
N ASP A 92 -31.33 -9.68 5.13
CA ASP A 92 -31.40 -8.41 4.41
C ASP A 92 -30.87 -7.22 5.23
N VAL A 93 -31.08 -7.23 6.55
CA VAL A 93 -30.51 -6.22 7.46
C VAL A 93 -28.98 -6.19 7.41
N CYS A 94 -28.33 -7.35 7.30
CA CYS A 94 -26.88 -7.43 7.17
C CYS A 94 -26.40 -6.99 5.79
N VAL A 95 -27.18 -7.29 4.74
CA VAL A 95 -26.91 -6.79 3.38
C VAL A 95 -26.99 -5.25 3.34
N ALA A 96 -27.98 -4.67 4.02
CA ALA A 96 -28.14 -3.22 4.12
C ALA A 96 -27.01 -2.51 4.89
N GLN A 97 -26.30 -3.24 5.77
CA GLN A 97 -25.14 -2.71 6.51
C GLN A 97 -23.83 -2.80 5.72
N MET A 98 -23.79 -3.56 4.61
CA MET A 98 -22.56 -3.79 3.84
C MET A 98 -21.85 -2.51 3.38
N PRO A 99 -22.52 -1.45 2.91
CA PRO A 99 -21.82 -0.24 2.49
C PRO A 99 -20.98 0.37 3.62
N GLY A 100 -21.50 0.35 4.86
CA GLY A 100 -20.76 0.79 6.04
C GLY A 100 -19.59 -0.13 6.40
N MET A 101 -19.78 -1.45 6.30
CA MET A 101 -18.69 -2.41 6.50
C MET A 101 -17.57 -2.23 5.47
N ILE A 102 -17.93 -2.01 4.20
CA ILE A 102 -16.97 -1.76 3.12
C ILE A 102 -16.19 -0.48 3.39
N ALA A 103 -16.88 0.62 3.71
CA ALA A 103 -16.23 1.90 4.02
C ALA A 103 -15.22 1.76 5.17
N ASN A 104 -15.57 1.02 6.23
CA ASN A 104 -14.65 0.74 7.33
C ASN A 104 -13.43 -0.06 6.86
N HIS A 105 -13.62 -1.12 6.07
CA HIS A 105 -12.51 -1.92 5.55
C HIS A 105 -11.62 -1.16 4.57
N ILE A 106 -12.17 -0.22 3.79
CA ILE A 106 -11.37 0.69 2.95
C ILE A 106 -10.47 1.56 3.83
N HIS A 107 -11.04 2.15 4.88
CA HIS A 107 -10.27 2.98 5.79
C HIS A 107 -9.17 2.20 6.52
N GLU A 108 -9.48 1.00 7.01
CA GLU A 108 -8.48 0.09 7.60
C GLU A 108 -7.37 -0.27 6.61
N LEU A 109 -7.72 -0.63 5.37
CA LEU A 109 -6.76 -0.94 4.31
C LEU A 109 -5.85 0.26 4.02
N SER A 110 -6.43 1.44 3.84
CA SER A 110 -5.71 2.69 3.57
C SER A 110 -4.69 2.98 4.66
N ASN A 111 -5.12 2.92 5.93
CA ASN A 111 -4.23 3.12 7.08
C ASN A 111 -3.12 2.08 7.13
N GLN A 112 -3.43 0.80 6.86
CA GLN A 112 -2.44 -0.27 6.90
C GLN A 112 -1.41 -0.15 5.78
N ILE A 113 -1.81 0.22 4.56
CA ILE A 113 -0.89 0.46 3.44
C ILE A 113 -0.01 1.66 3.77
N TYR A 114 -0.61 2.80 4.11
CA TYR A 114 0.11 4.05 4.38
C TYR A 114 1.12 3.89 5.53
N SER A 115 0.69 3.33 6.67
CA SER A 115 1.57 3.09 7.82
C SER A 115 2.68 2.06 7.56
N SER A 116 2.56 1.25 6.50
CA SER A 116 3.61 0.30 6.14
C SER A 116 4.78 0.95 5.38
N VAL A 117 4.56 2.09 4.72
CA VAL A 117 5.54 2.73 3.84
C VAL A 117 6.85 3.00 4.57
N GLU A 118 6.83 3.71 5.70
CA GLU A 118 8.02 4.00 6.51
C GLU A 118 8.82 2.74 6.82
N SER A 119 8.14 1.68 7.30
CA SER A 119 8.80 0.44 7.71
C SER A 119 9.44 -0.29 6.54
N VAL A 120 8.77 -0.30 5.37
CA VAL A 120 9.26 -0.94 4.15
C VAL A 120 10.43 -0.17 3.58
N VAL A 121 10.31 1.16 3.46
CA VAL A 121 11.37 2.02 2.95
C VAL A 121 12.60 1.91 3.85
N SER A 122 12.43 1.99 5.17
CA SER A 122 13.54 1.85 6.12
C SER A 122 14.22 0.48 6.01
N ASP A 123 13.48 -0.62 5.89
CA ASP A 123 14.07 -1.96 5.71
C ASP A 123 14.89 -2.07 4.42
N LYS A 124 14.36 -1.56 3.30
CA LYS A 124 14.99 -1.71 1.98
C LYS A 124 16.12 -0.71 1.74
N TRP A 125 15.91 0.55 2.12
CA TRP A 125 16.89 1.63 1.95
C TRP A 125 18.18 1.36 2.74
N ASN A 126 18.07 0.96 4.01
CA ASN A 126 19.22 0.75 4.88
C ASN A 126 20.16 -0.37 4.38
N GLN A 127 19.68 -1.25 3.50
CA GLN A 127 20.51 -2.30 2.88
C GLN A 127 21.38 -1.77 1.74
N LYS A 128 21.05 -0.60 1.19
CA LYS A 128 21.60 -0.07 -0.07
C LYS A 128 22.09 1.38 0.02
N ASP A 129 21.79 2.13 1.08
CA ASP A 129 22.16 3.55 1.24
C ASP A 129 23.65 3.81 0.96
N GLY A 130 24.54 3.07 1.61
CA GLY A 130 25.98 3.23 1.41
C GLY A 130 26.42 3.02 -0.04
N TYR A 131 25.76 2.11 -0.76
CA TYR A 131 26.05 1.84 -2.17
C TYR A 131 25.61 3.00 -3.08
N TYR A 132 24.42 3.57 -2.86
CA TYR A 132 23.96 4.73 -3.65
C TYR A 132 24.84 5.96 -3.43
N ARG A 133 25.28 6.18 -2.18
CA ARG A 133 26.24 7.25 -1.86
C ARG A 133 27.57 7.05 -2.59
N ASP A 134 28.09 5.82 -2.59
CA ASP A 134 29.35 5.50 -3.27
C ASP A 134 29.28 5.75 -4.78
N ILE A 135 28.15 5.45 -5.45
CA ILE A 135 27.94 5.76 -6.87
C ILE A 135 28.08 7.27 -7.10
N ILE A 136 27.32 8.07 -6.35
CA ILE A 136 27.24 9.52 -6.58
C ILE A 136 28.58 10.19 -6.26
N VAL A 137 29.18 9.89 -5.12
CA VAL A 137 30.48 10.45 -4.72
C VAL A 137 31.58 10.03 -5.71
N SER A 138 31.63 8.76 -6.10
CA SER A 138 32.64 8.28 -7.06
C SER A 138 32.50 8.93 -8.43
N ALA A 139 31.26 9.20 -8.86
CA ALA A 139 31.00 9.84 -10.14
C ALA A 139 31.35 11.33 -10.12
N ILE A 140 31.05 12.04 -9.03
CA ILE A 140 31.44 13.44 -8.81
C ILE A 140 32.98 13.56 -8.80
N ASP A 141 33.69 12.68 -8.08
CA ASP A 141 35.16 12.68 -8.01
C ASP A 141 35.81 12.46 -9.39
N LYS A 142 35.14 11.72 -10.27
CA LYS A 142 35.58 11.47 -11.66
C LYS A 142 35.19 12.60 -12.63
N GLY A 143 34.41 13.58 -12.18
CA GLY A 143 33.91 14.68 -13.02
C GLY A 143 32.95 14.21 -14.10
N LEU A 144 32.14 13.17 -13.82
CA LEU A 144 31.11 12.70 -14.75
C LEU A 144 29.97 13.72 -14.89
N TRP A 145 29.29 13.69 -16.04
CA TRP A 145 28.12 14.54 -16.26
C TRP A 145 26.94 14.01 -15.45
N GLU A 146 26.07 14.91 -14.99
CA GLU A 146 24.84 14.57 -14.24
C GLU A 146 24.03 13.45 -14.89
N GLN A 147 23.87 13.48 -16.22
CA GLN A 147 23.12 12.46 -16.95
C GLN A 147 23.75 11.06 -16.80
N ASP A 148 25.08 10.95 -16.83
CA ASP A 148 25.77 9.66 -16.67
C ASP A 148 25.55 9.09 -15.26
N ILE A 149 25.48 9.96 -14.25
CA ILE A 149 25.21 9.60 -12.86
C ILE A 149 23.75 9.14 -12.69
N LEU A 150 22.82 9.90 -13.27
CA LEU A 150 21.40 9.58 -13.21
C LEU A 150 21.10 8.26 -13.91
N ASP A 151 21.69 7.99 -15.08
CA ASP A 151 21.46 6.74 -15.79
C ASP A 151 21.93 5.51 -14.97
N GLU A 152 23.08 5.61 -14.28
CA GLU A 152 23.56 4.56 -13.37
C GLU A 152 22.67 4.43 -12.12
N LEU A 153 22.27 5.55 -11.52
CA LEU A 153 21.44 5.58 -10.33
C LEU A 153 20.02 5.06 -10.59
N ILE A 154 19.41 5.40 -11.72
CA ILE A 154 18.10 4.90 -12.15
C ILE A 154 18.12 3.38 -12.22
N HIS A 155 19.12 2.81 -12.88
CA HIS A 155 19.22 1.35 -13.03
C HIS A 155 19.25 0.63 -11.67
N GLU A 156 19.98 1.17 -10.70
CA GLU A 156 20.09 0.57 -9.37
C GLU A 156 18.87 0.86 -8.48
N LEU A 157 18.18 1.99 -8.70
CA LEU A 157 16.94 2.33 -7.99
C LEU A 157 15.72 1.60 -8.54
N GLU A 158 15.74 1.14 -9.80
CA GLU A 158 14.68 0.28 -10.34
C GLU A 158 14.49 -0.97 -9.48
N ILE A 159 15.59 -1.60 -9.05
CA ILE A 159 15.55 -2.81 -8.20
C ILE A 159 14.97 -2.48 -6.82
N LEU A 160 15.43 -1.39 -6.19
CA LEU A 160 14.89 -0.96 -4.89
C LEU A 160 13.41 -0.65 -4.98
N ASN A 161 13.01 0.06 -6.03
CA ASN A 161 11.62 0.42 -6.28
C ASN A 161 10.75 -0.82 -6.49
N MET A 162 11.24 -1.84 -7.20
CA MET A 162 10.57 -3.13 -7.31
C MET A 162 10.37 -3.79 -5.95
N ASP A 163 11.41 -3.86 -5.12
CA ASP A 163 11.34 -4.47 -3.79
C ASP A 163 10.37 -3.74 -2.84
N ILE A 164 10.35 -2.41 -2.88
CA ILE A 164 9.44 -1.58 -2.09
C ILE A 164 8.00 -1.77 -2.59
N THR A 165 7.78 -1.72 -3.91
CA THR A 165 6.47 -1.94 -4.53
C THR A 165 5.90 -3.30 -4.13
N ASP A 166 6.67 -4.36 -4.28
CA ASP A 166 6.23 -5.72 -3.97
C ASP A 166 5.90 -5.89 -2.49
N ALA A 167 6.67 -5.24 -1.59
CA ALA A 167 6.38 -5.25 -0.17
C ALA A 167 5.07 -4.49 0.19
N ILE A 168 4.80 -3.36 -0.46
CA ILE A 168 3.54 -2.62 -0.29
C ILE A 168 2.35 -3.42 -0.85
N VAL A 169 2.48 -3.99 -2.05
CA VAL A 169 1.46 -4.87 -2.64
C VAL A 169 1.20 -6.08 -1.75
N SER A 170 2.24 -6.65 -1.13
CA SER A 170 2.09 -7.73 -0.15
C SER A 170 1.31 -7.29 1.09
N THR A 171 1.41 -6.02 1.52
CA THR A 171 0.55 -5.46 2.58
C THR A 171 -0.92 -5.43 2.16
N LEU A 172 -1.21 -5.00 0.93
CA LEU A 172 -2.56 -5.04 0.35
C LEU A 172 -3.12 -6.47 0.26
N ASP A 173 -2.33 -7.41 -0.25
CA ASP A 173 -2.73 -8.82 -0.39
C ASP A 173 -3.00 -9.48 0.98
N ARG A 174 -2.16 -9.20 1.98
CA ARG A 174 -2.32 -9.72 3.35
C ARG A 174 -3.55 -9.17 4.06
N PHE A 175 -4.00 -7.95 3.74
CA PHE A 175 -5.21 -7.40 4.32
C PHE A 175 -6.45 -8.25 3.99
N ASN A 176 -6.48 -8.80 2.77
CA ASN A 176 -7.55 -9.69 2.28
C ASN A 176 -8.96 -9.14 2.54
N MET A 177 -9.26 -8.03 1.87
CA MET A 177 -10.48 -7.25 2.07
C MET A 177 -11.76 -8.08 1.91
N LEU A 178 -11.81 -8.99 0.93
CA LEU A 178 -12.98 -9.84 0.68
C LEU A 178 -13.23 -10.79 1.85
N GLN A 179 -12.18 -11.40 2.40
CA GLN A 179 -12.32 -12.27 3.55
C GLN A 179 -12.76 -11.49 4.81
N LYS A 180 -12.22 -10.29 5.03
CA LYS A 180 -12.66 -9.42 6.14
C LYS A 180 -14.14 -9.03 6.02
N LEU A 181 -14.58 -8.65 4.82
CA LEU A 181 -15.99 -8.35 4.56
C LEU A 181 -16.89 -9.57 4.81
N LYS A 182 -16.48 -10.76 4.35
CA LYS A 182 -17.17 -12.02 4.65
C LYS A 182 -17.30 -12.28 6.15
N VAL A 183 -16.23 -12.03 6.91
CA VAL A 183 -16.24 -12.17 8.38
C VAL A 183 -17.20 -11.18 9.01
N SER A 184 -17.19 -9.90 8.62
CA SER A 184 -18.12 -8.88 9.15
C SER A 184 -19.59 -9.23 8.86
N LEU A 185 -19.88 -9.74 7.66
CA LEU A 185 -21.22 -10.21 7.29
C LEU A 185 -21.68 -11.39 8.16
N ASN A 186 -20.79 -12.38 8.38
CA ASN A 186 -21.09 -13.50 9.27
C ASN A 186 -21.32 -13.05 10.72
N GLN A 187 -20.52 -12.10 11.21
CA GLN A 187 -20.70 -11.55 12.55
C GLN A 187 -22.05 -10.85 12.71
N CYS A 188 -22.50 -10.11 11.69
CA CYS A 188 -23.85 -9.56 11.67
C CYS A 188 -24.92 -10.67 11.68
N GLN A 189 -24.76 -11.70 10.84
CA GLN A 189 -25.71 -12.81 10.73
C GLN A 189 -25.90 -13.56 12.05
N VAL A 190 -24.82 -13.82 12.78
CA VAL A 190 -24.86 -14.54 14.08
C VAL A 190 -25.77 -13.84 15.09
N MET A 191 -25.81 -12.49 15.10
CA MET A 191 -26.70 -11.72 15.99
C MET A 191 -28.18 -11.99 15.75
N PHE A 192 -28.55 -12.43 14.54
CA PHE A 192 -29.93 -12.77 14.19
C PHE A 192 -30.20 -14.27 14.33
N ASP A 193 -29.23 -15.13 14.05
CA ASP A 193 -29.37 -16.58 14.20
C ASP A 193 -29.60 -17.01 15.66
N GLU A 194 -28.98 -16.31 16.63
CA GLU A 194 -29.18 -16.57 18.07
C GLU A 194 -30.60 -16.21 18.58
N ASN A 195 -31.34 -15.39 17.82
CA ASN A 195 -32.67 -14.89 18.19
C ASN A 195 -33.83 -15.64 17.51
N ILE A 196 -33.56 -16.66 16.69
CA ILE A 196 -34.58 -17.45 15.99
C ILE A 196 -34.96 -18.68 16.82
N LYS A 197 -36.10 -18.61 17.52
CA LYS A 197 -36.90 -19.82 17.79
C LYS A 197 -37.48 -20.32 16.47
N PRO A 198 -37.64 -21.64 16.25
CA PRO A 198 -38.11 -22.16 14.97
C PRO A 198 -39.54 -21.69 14.75
N VAL A 199 -39.74 -20.78 13.80
CA VAL A 199 -41.06 -20.41 13.29
C VAL A 199 -41.16 -20.99 11.89
N ASP A 200 -42.24 -21.75 11.70
CA ASP A 200 -42.52 -22.60 10.56
C ASP A 200 -42.35 -21.91 9.20
N THR A 201 -41.76 -22.70 8.30
CA THR A 201 -41.59 -22.50 6.87
C THR A 201 -42.85 -21.99 6.17
N LEU A 202 -42.77 -20.77 5.63
CA LEU A 202 -43.52 -20.39 4.43
C LEU A 202 -42.82 -19.23 3.70
N SER A 203 -41.60 -19.48 3.18
CA SER A 203 -41.03 -18.59 2.16
C SER A 203 -41.79 -18.82 0.85
N THR A 204 -42.32 -17.72 0.34
CA THR A 204 -43.26 -17.67 -0.76
C THR A 204 -42.59 -17.97 -2.10
N LEU A 205 -43.30 -18.75 -2.92
CA LEU A 205 -43.00 -19.19 -4.28
C LEU A 205 -42.60 -18.06 -5.27
N THR A 206 -42.70 -16.80 -4.84
CA THR A 206 -42.39 -15.60 -5.62
C THR A 206 -40.90 -15.25 -5.68
N GLU A 207 -40.09 -15.61 -4.68
CA GLU A 207 -38.64 -15.34 -4.71
C GLU A 207 -37.88 -16.28 -5.66
N THR A 208 -38.34 -17.52 -5.78
CA THR A 208 -37.72 -18.54 -6.66
C THR A 208 -37.93 -18.25 -8.14
N LEU A 209 -39.01 -17.56 -8.51
CA LEU A 209 -39.32 -17.22 -9.90
C LEU A 209 -38.51 -16.02 -10.42
N TRP A 210 -38.12 -15.07 -9.56
CA TRP A 210 -37.32 -13.90 -9.99
C TRP A 210 -35.82 -14.21 -10.11
N ASN A 211 -35.28 -15.08 -9.25
CA ASN A 211 -33.88 -15.52 -9.35
C ASN A 211 -33.62 -16.33 -10.64
N ALA A 212 -34.61 -17.09 -11.12
CA ALA A 212 -34.48 -17.87 -12.36
C ALA A 212 -34.41 -16.99 -13.62
N VAL A 213 -35.04 -15.81 -13.62
CA VAL A 213 -35.02 -14.88 -14.75
C VAL A 213 -33.68 -14.13 -14.82
N LEU A 214 -33.11 -13.74 -13.67
CA LEU A 214 -31.82 -13.04 -13.61
C LEU A 214 -30.62 -13.91 -14.00
N VAL A 215 -30.66 -15.22 -13.70
CA VAL A 215 -29.61 -16.18 -14.11
C VAL A 215 -29.59 -16.39 -15.63
N SER A 216 -30.72 -16.20 -16.32
CA SER A 216 -30.82 -16.42 -17.77
C SER A 216 -30.19 -15.32 -18.65
N LEU A 217 -29.85 -14.16 -18.08
CA LEU A 217 -29.24 -13.03 -18.81
C LEU A 217 -27.70 -12.97 -18.69
N SER A 218 -27.07 -13.82 -17.88
CA SER A 218 -25.63 -13.74 -17.54
C SER A 218 -24.70 -14.59 -18.42
N LEU A 219 -25.22 -15.37 -19.36
CA LEU A 219 -24.39 -16.25 -20.18
C LEU A 219 -24.01 -15.61 -21.52
N SER A 220 -22.86 -14.93 -21.54
CA SER A 220 -22.09 -14.74 -22.77
C SER A 220 -20.56 -14.64 -22.53
N ASN A 221 -19.88 -15.54 -23.23
CA ASN A 221 -18.46 -15.69 -23.56
C ASN A 221 -17.45 -16.19 -22.48
N PRO A 222 -16.81 -17.35 -22.74
CA PRO A 222 -15.69 -17.87 -21.98
C PRO A 222 -14.38 -17.60 -22.74
N ASN A 223 -13.56 -16.69 -22.25
CA ASN A 223 -12.10 -16.83 -22.27
C ASN A 223 -11.50 -15.68 -21.46
N ILE A 224 -10.93 -16.06 -20.31
CA ILE A 224 -9.88 -15.38 -19.54
C ILE A 224 -10.22 -13.93 -19.15
N GLU A 225 -10.90 -13.70 -17.99
CA GLU A 225 -10.97 -12.38 -17.31
C GLU A 225 -11.82 -12.41 -16.01
N PRO A 226 -11.77 -11.38 -15.11
CA PRO A 226 -12.10 -11.40 -13.68
C PRO A 226 -13.61 -11.47 -13.34
N LYS A 227 -14.34 -12.40 -13.96
CA LYS A 227 -15.79 -12.58 -13.79
C LYS A 227 -16.22 -13.15 -12.43
N LYS A 228 -15.29 -13.49 -11.52
CA LYS A 228 -15.61 -14.04 -10.19
C LYS A 228 -15.46 -13.05 -9.04
N SER A 229 -14.92 -11.87 -9.28
CA SER A 229 -14.63 -10.90 -8.23
C SER A 229 -15.63 -9.76 -8.43
N GLY A 230 -16.62 -9.62 -7.55
CA GLY A 230 -17.60 -8.53 -7.64
C GLY A 230 -16.94 -7.15 -7.60
N PHE A 231 -17.71 -6.06 -7.47
CA PHE A 231 -17.13 -4.71 -7.51
C PHE A 231 -15.99 -4.52 -6.49
N MET A 232 -16.03 -5.22 -5.35
CA MET A 232 -14.93 -5.17 -4.38
C MET A 232 -13.66 -5.85 -4.85
N GLY A 233 -13.80 -6.94 -5.59
CA GLY A 233 -12.65 -7.61 -6.19
C GLY A 233 -12.01 -6.78 -7.30
N LYS A 234 -12.84 -6.08 -8.09
CA LYS A 234 -12.37 -5.10 -9.06
C LYS A 234 -11.61 -3.96 -8.37
N TYR A 235 -12.15 -3.38 -7.31
CA TYR A 235 -11.48 -2.33 -6.54
C TYR A 235 -10.08 -2.75 -6.06
N VAL A 236 -9.95 -3.94 -5.44
CA VAL A 236 -8.64 -4.43 -4.98
C VAL A 236 -7.69 -4.68 -6.14
N PHE A 237 -8.19 -5.19 -7.26
CA PHE A 237 -7.40 -5.43 -8.47
C PHE A 237 -6.89 -4.13 -9.08
N ASP A 238 -7.76 -3.15 -9.26
CA ASP A 238 -7.43 -1.85 -9.85
C ASP A 238 -6.43 -1.10 -8.93
N LEU A 239 -6.68 -1.09 -7.62
CA LEU A 239 -5.76 -0.49 -6.63
C LEU A 239 -4.36 -1.14 -6.70
N ARG A 240 -4.28 -2.47 -6.80
CA ARG A 240 -3.01 -3.18 -6.95
C ARG A 240 -2.30 -2.77 -8.24
N ALA A 241 -3.02 -2.77 -9.36
CA ALA A 241 -2.45 -2.45 -10.66
C ALA A 241 -1.88 -1.02 -10.69
N ASP A 242 -2.61 -0.07 -10.11
CA ASP A 242 -2.19 1.33 -10.06
C ASP A 242 -1.00 1.53 -9.11
N ILE A 243 -0.96 0.88 -7.95
CA ILE A 243 0.24 0.87 -7.07
C ILE A 243 1.46 0.40 -7.85
N GLN A 244 1.35 -0.74 -8.56
CA GLN A 244 2.48 -1.27 -9.33
C GLN A 244 2.89 -0.33 -10.46
N SER A 245 1.92 0.18 -11.23
CA SER A 245 2.19 1.04 -12.38
C SER A 245 2.80 2.38 -12.00
N GLU A 246 2.23 3.08 -11.01
CA GLU A 246 2.69 4.40 -10.60
C GLU A 246 4.04 4.35 -9.87
N MET A 247 4.27 3.32 -9.04
CA MET A 247 5.57 3.18 -8.40
C MET A 247 6.66 2.88 -9.45
N TYR A 248 6.40 2.00 -10.42
CA TYR A 248 7.38 1.68 -11.47
C TYR A 248 7.67 2.85 -12.42
N SER A 249 6.70 3.72 -12.69
CA SER A 249 6.88 4.82 -13.64
C SER A 249 7.67 6.01 -13.08
N ARG A 250 7.79 6.14 -11.75
CA ARG A 250 8.37 7.32 -11.08
C ARG A 250 9.80 7.13 -10.56
N VAL A 251 10.51 6.07 -10.97
CA VAL A 251 11.92 5.84 -10.58
C VAL A 251 12.83 7.00 -10.97
N TYR A 252 12.59 7.64 -12.12
CA TYR A 252 13.37 8.80 -12.56
C TYR A 252 13.23 9.98 -11.58
N GLU A 253 12.02 10.23 -11.08
CA GLU A 253 11.77 11.31 -10.11
C GLU A 253 12.50 11.03 -8.80
N LEU A 254 12.43 9.78 -8.31
CA LEU A 254 13.18 9.34 -7.13
C LEU A 254 14.70 9.54 -7.30
N SER A 255 15.24 9.10 -8.45
CA SER A 255 16.66 9.19 -8.77
C SER A 255 17.14 10.63 -8.76
N ARG A 256 16.34 11.52 -9.35
CA ARG A 256 16.63 12.94 -9.38
C ARG A 256 16.61 13.55 -7.97
N SER A 257 15.60 13.25 -7.16
CA SER A 257 15.52 13.75 -5.78
C SER A 257 16.71 13.29 -4.92
N ILE A 258 17.08 12.01 -5.02
CA ILE A 258 18.26 11.47 -4.33
C ILE A 258 19.55 12.14 -4.80
N PHE A 259 19.71 12.34 -6.11
CA PHE A 259 20.88 13.02 -6.66
C PHE A 259 20.96 14.48 -6.20
N GLU A 260 19.88 15.23 -6.28
CA GLU A 260 19.84 16.62 -5.84
C GLU A 260 20.17 16.73 -4.34
N ASP A 261 19.61 15.86 -3.51
CA ASP A 261 19.91 15.85 -2.08
C ASP A 261 21.37 15.46 -1.83
N LEU A 262 21.90 14.40 -2.45
CA LEU A 262 23.27 13.94 -2.20
C LEU A 262 24.37 14.83 -2.80
N ALA A 263 24.13 15.40 -3.98
CA ALA A 263 25.14 16.21 -4.68
C ALA A 263 25.22 17.65 -4.15
N PHE A 264 24.15 18.17 -3.54
CA PHE A 264 24.08 19.55 -3.07
C PHE A 264 23.95 19.70 -1.54
N SER A 265 23.90 18.59 -0.78
CA SER A 265 23.94 18.63 0.71
C SER A 265 25.35 18.65 1.31
N THR A 266 26.40 18.41 0.51
CA THR A 266 27.82 18.55 0.89
C THR A 266 28.34 19.99 0.81
#